data_AF-A0A9E6CVE8-F1
#
_entry.id   AF-A0A9E6CVE8-F1
#
_cell.length_a   1.000
_cell.length_b   1.000
_cell.length_c   1.000
_cell.angle_alpha   90.00
_cell.angle_beta   90.00
_cell.angle_gamma   90.00
#
_symmetry.space_group_name_H-M   'P 1'
#
loop_
_entity.id
_entity.type
_entity.pdbx_description
1 polymer ?
#
loop_
_entity_poly.entity_id
_entity_poly.type
_entity_poly.pdbx_seq_one_letter_code
_entity_poly.pdbx_strand_id
1 'polypeptide(L)'
;MNEQQSWNRTVWRLAGPIMLSNVSVPLLGIVDTAVVGQLPGAHYIGAVAVGAQIFSIVYWGFGFLRMGTTGFTSQSLGMGDMDQVRAYLIRSFMIAGIAGLALIILQRPIMWGTVAIIAPSEQVAALADAYF
;
A
#
# COMPACT_ATOMS: atom_id res chain seq x y z
N MET A 1 -38.72 -7.54 -14.90
CA MET A 1 -37.61 -7.73 -13.93
C MET A 1 -36.74 -6.50 -14.01
N ASN A 2 -36.71 -5.72 -12.94
CA ASN A 2 -36.43 -4.28 -12.96
C ASN A 2 -34.93 -4.00 -13.17
N GLU A 3 -34.59 -3.12 -14.12
CA GLU A 3 -33.22 -2.69 -14.42
C GLU A 3 -32.46 -2.19 -13.16
N GLN A 4 -33.18 -1.67 -12.16
CA GLN A 4 -32.59 -1.28 -10.86
C GLN A 4 -32.00 -2.46 -10.07
N GLN A 5 -32.61 -3.65 -10.14
CA GLN A 5 -32.13 -4.84 -9.44
C GLN A 5 -30.86 -5.42 -10.10
N SER A 6 -30.72 -5.31 -11.43
CA SER A 6 -29.51 -5.76 -12.14
C SER A 6 -28.33 -4.81 -11.89
N TRP A 7 -28.59 -3.50 -11.77
CA TRP A 7 -27.58 -2.51 -11.42
C TRP A 7 -27.01 -2.75 -10.02
N ASN A 8 -27.87 -2.87 -9.00
CA ASN A 8 -27.43 -3.12 -7.62
C ASN A 8 -26.57 -4.38 -7.49
N ARG A 9 -26.98 -5.47 -8.16
CA ARG A 9 -26.21 -6.73 -8.15
C ARG A 9 -24.85 -6.57 -8.83
N THR A 10 -24.77 -5.79 -9.92
CA THR A 10 -23.52 -5.53 -10.64
C THR A 10 -22.57 -4.68 -9.81
N VAL A 11 -23.08 -3.61 -9.20
CA VAL A 11 -22.31 -2.74 -8.29
C VAL A 11 -21.77 -3.55 -7.12
N TRP A 12 -22.59 -4.37 -6.45
CA TRP A 12 -22.13 -5.22 -5.34
C TRP A 12 -21.04 -6.23 -5.76
N ARG A 13 -21.14 -6.78 -6.97
CA ARG A 13 -20.15 -7.74 -7.48
C ARG A 13 -18.79 -7.11 -7.77
N LEU A 14 -18.76 -5.81 -8.06
CA LEU A 14 -17.53 -5.01 -8.23
C LEU A 14 -17.04 -4.48 -6.88
N ALA A 15 -17.93 -3.87 -6.10
CA ALA A 15 -17.58 -3.18 -4.86
C ALA A 15 -17.20 -4.13 -3.73
N GLY A 16 -17.85 -5.30 -3.61
CA GLY A 16 -17.60 -6.25 -2.52
C GLY A 16 -16.12 -6.65 -2.38
N PRO A 17 -15.47 -7.17 -3.43
CA PRO A 17 -14.04 -7.50 -3.40
C PRO A 17 -13.15 -6.28 -3.12
N ILE A 18 -13.50 -5.12 -3.69
CA ILE A 18 -12.74 -3.87 -3.49
C ILE A 18 -12.83 -3.43 -2.02
N MET A 19 -14.01 -3.45 -1.42
CA MET A 19 -14.21 -3.08 -0.02
C MET A 19 -13.47 -4.03 0.91
N LEU A 20 -13.56 -5.35 0.66
CA LEU A 20 -12.84 -6.36 1.45
C LEU A 20 -11.32 -6.12 1.39
N SER A 21 -10.78 -5.84 0.20
CA SER A 21 -9.36 -5.51 0.04
C SER A 21 -8.97 -4.24 0.79
N ASN A 22 -9.80 -3.20 0.79
CA ASN A 22 -9.50 -1.94 1.48
C ASN A 22 -9.61 -2.07 3.01
N VAL A 23 -10.48 -2.94 3.53
CA VAL A 23 -10.63 -3.20 4.97
C VAL A 23 -9.45 -3.99 5.54
N SER A 24 -8.71 -4.74 4.71
CA SER A 24 -7.55 -5.52 5.18
C SER A 24 -6.45 -4.66 5.80
N VAL A 25 -6.21 -3.46 5.25
CA VAL A 25 -5.15 -2.55 5.71
C VAL A 25 -5.38 -2.06 7.15
N PRO A 26 -6.54 -1.45 7.51
CA PRO A 26 -6.78 -1.03 8.89
C PRO A 26 -6.88 -2.21 9.86
N LEU A 27 -7.38 -3.37 9.42
CA LEU A 27 -7.41 -4.57 10.27
C LEU A 27 -6.00 -5.02 10.65
N LEU A 28 -5.05 -4.98 9.72
CA LEU A 28 -3.65 -5.32 9.99
C LEU A 28 -3.06 -4.38 11.05
N GLY A 29 -3.29 -3.07 10.93
CA GLY A 29 -2.85 -2.10 11.94
C GLY A 29 -3.46 -2.30 13.34
N ILE A 30 -4.74 -2.73 13.41
CA ILE A 30 -5.39 -3.09 14.68
C ILE A 30 -4.70 -4.31 15.30
N VAL A 31 -4.42 -5.35 14.50
CA VAL A 31 -3.76 -6.57 14.97
C VAL A 31 -2.34 -6.27 15.44
N ASP A 32 -1.55 -5.51 14.68
CA ASP A 32 -0.20 -5.11 15.06
C ASP A 32 -0.19 -4.37 16.40
N THR A 33 -1.10 -3.40 16.56
CA THR A 33 -1.25 -2.64 17.81
C THR A 33 -1.70 -3.53 18.97
N ALA A 34 -2.64 -4.45 18.74
CA ALA A 34 -3.15 -5.34 19.78
C ALA A 34 -2.09 -6.33 20.27
N VAL A 35 -1.26 -6.87 19.37
CA VAL A 35 -0.16 -7.79 19.70
C VAL A 35 0.92 -7.05 20.47
N VAL A 36 1.34 -5.89 19.96
CA VAL A 36 2.46 -5.12 20.55
C VAL A 36 2.04 -4.42 21.84
N GLY A 37 0.76 -4.07 21.99
CA GLY A 37 0.22 -3.51 23.22
C GLY A 37 0.22 -4.47 24.42
N GLN A 38 0.48 -5.76 24.22
CA GLN A 38 0.68 -6.72 25.31
C GLN A 38 2.10 -6.67 25.90
N LEU A 39 3.05 -6.00 25.23
CA LEU A 39 4.43 -5.85 25.71
C LEU A 39 4.53 -4.74 26.77
N PRO A 40 5.34 -4.93 27.83
CA PRO A 40 5.54 -3.92 28.85
C PRO A 40 6.38 -2.76 28.32
N GLY A 41 5.73 -1.65 27.99
CA GLY A 41 6.37 -0.37 27.66
C GLY A 41 5.75 0.36 26.47
N ALA A 42 5.45 1.65 26.65
CA ALA A 42 4.82 2.49 25.63
C ALA A 42 5.68 2.69 24.35
N HIS A 43 7.00 2.45 24.44
CA HIS A 43 7.92 2.60 23.33
C HIS A 43 7.69 1.56 22.22
N TYR A 44 7.17 0.37 22.53
CA TYR A 44 6.88 -0.64 21.52
C TYR A 44 5.73 -0.23 20.60
N ILE A 45 4.65 0.31 21.18
CA ILE A 45 3.53 0.88 20.40
C ILE A 45 4.02 2.08 19.58
N GLY A 46 4.88 2.93 20.16
CA GLY A 46 5.50 4.05 19.46
C GLY A 46 6.33 3.64 18.24
N ALA A 47 7.11 2.56 18.36
CA ALA A 47 7.90 2.03 17.25
C ALA A 47 7.03 1.50 16.10
N VAL A 48 5.97 0.75 16.41
CA VAL A 48 5.00 0.27 15.40
C VAL A 48 4.29 1.43 14.71
N ALA A 49 3.84 2.44 15.47
CA ALA A 49 3.18 3.61 14.90
C ALA A 49 4.10 4.37 13.93
N VAL A 50 5.37 4.58 14.31
CA VAL A 50 6.36 5.24 13.44
C VAL A 50 6.68 4.39 12.21
N GLY A 51 6.90 3.08 12.38
CA GLY A 51 7.13 2.16 11.26
C GLY A 51 5.96 2.14 10.27
N ALA A 52 4.74 2.02 10.77
CA ALA A 52 3.52 2.04 9.96
C ALA A 52 3.33 3.38 9.23
N GLN A 53 3.67 4.51 9.87
CA GLN A 53 3.61 5.84 9.25
C GLN A 53 4.63 5.97 8.12
N ILE A 54 5.88 5.55 8.34
CA ILE A 54 6.93 5.55 7.32
C ILE A 54 6.49 4.70 6.12
N PHE A 55 6.04 3.48 6.39
CA PHE A 55 5.55 2.57 5.36
C PHE A 55 4.39 3.20 4.58
N SER A 56 3.43 3.82 5.28
CA SER A 56 2.28 4.48 4.66
C SER A 56 2.69 5.62 3.73
N ILE A 57 3.62 6.48 4.14
CA ILE A 57 4.11 7.59 3.30
C ILE A 57 4.79 7.04 2.03
N VAL A 58 5.68 6.05 2.19
CA VAL A 58 6.40 5.45 1.06
C VAL A 58 5.41 4.80 0.10
N TYR A 59 4.52 3.93 0.58
CA TYR A 59 3.54 3.24 -0.26
C TYR A 59 2.56 4.21 -0.94
N TRP A 60 2.11 5.24 -0.23
CA TRP A 60 1.21 6.25 -0.79
C TRP A 60 1.90 7.05 -1.90
N GLY A 61 3.22 7.27 -1.79
CA GLY A 61 4.05 7.83 -2.86
C GLY A 61 4.00 7.04 -4.17
N PHE A 62 3.74 5.74 -4.13
CA PHE A 62 3.54 4.89 -5.31
C PHE A 62 2.07 4.72 -5.72
N GLY A 63 1.14 5.41 -5.06
CA GLY A 63 -0.29 5.39 -5.40
C GLY A 63 -0.59 5.82 -6.84
N PHE A 64 0.29 6.63 -7.44
CA PHE A 64 0.19 7.03 -8.85
C PHE A 64 0.27 5.83 -9.81
N LEU A 65 1.02 4.78 -9.46
CA LEU A 65 1.21 3.62 -10.33
C LEU A 65 -0.12 2.88 -10.55
N ARG A 66 -1.00 2.87 -9.54
CA ARG A 66 -2.35 2.30 -9.66
C ARG A 66 -3.25 3.16 -10.54
N MET A 67 -3.30 4.48 -10.30
CA MET A 67 -4.17 5.37 -11.07
C MET A 67 -3.71 5.51 -12.53
N GLY A 68 -2.41 5.61 -12.77
CA GLY A 68 -1.84 5.74 -14.10
C GLY A 68 -2.10 4.52 -14.98
N THR A 69 -1.93 3.31 -14.44
CA THR A 69 -2.08 2.07 -15.22
C THR A 69 -3.54 1.71 -15.49
N THR A 70 -4.44 1.98 -14.53
CA THR A 70 -5.88 1.76 -14.70
C THR A 70 -6.46 2.62 -15.84
N GLY A 71 -6.01 3.87 -15.98
CA GLY A 71 -6.47 4.78 -17.04
C GLY A 71 -6.09 4.30 -18.44
N PHE A 72 -4.82 3.98 -18.67
CA PHE A 72 -4.37 3.49 -19.99
C PHE A 72 -4.95 2.12 -20.35
N THR A 73 -5.11 1.25 -19.34
CA THR A 73 -5.70 -0.08 -19.53
C THR A 73 -7.18 0.03 -19.89
N SER A 74 -7.94 0.90 -19.22
CA SER A 74 -9.37 1.08 -19.50
C SER A 74 -9.63 1.71 -20.87
N GLN A 75 -8.80 2.68 -21.28
CA GLN A 75 -8.88 3.27 -22.62
C GLN A 75 -8.62 2.23 -23.71
N SER A 76 -7.57 1.42 -23.56
CA SER A 76 -7.21 0.38 -24.54
C SER A 76 -8.26 -0.72 -24.60
N LEU A 77 -8.79 -1.12 -23.44
CA LEU A 77 -9.91 -2.06 -23.35
C LEU A 77 -11.16 -1.51 -24.06
N GLY A 78 -11.47 -0.22 -23.89
CA GLY A 78 -12.59 0.44 -24.56
C GLY A 78 -12.44 0.52 -26.09
N MET A 79 -11.20 0.53 -26.60
CA MET A 79 -10.89 0.47 -28.03
C MET A 79 -10.82 -0.97 -28.58
N GLY A 80 -10.93 -1.99 -27.73
CA GLY A 80 -10.81 -3.40 -28.12
C GLY A 80 -9.38 -3.88 -28.38
N ASP A 81 -8.36 -3.08 -28.05
CA ASP A 81 -6.95 -3.41 -28.26
C ASP A 81 -6.39 -4.22 -27.09
N MET A 82 -6.58 -5.54 -27.17
CA MET A 82 -6.15 -6.48 -26.14
C MET A 82 -4.63 -6.67 -26.08
N ASP A 83 -3.92 -6.40 -27.18
CA ASP A 83 -2.46 -6.49 -27.21
C ASP A 83 -1.85 -5.33 -26.41
N GLN A 84 -2.41 -4.12 -26.54
CA GLN A 84 -2.02 -2.99 -25.69
C GLN A 84 -2.38 -3.20 -24.22
N VAL A 85 -3.54 -3.78 -23.91
CA VAL A 85 -3.90 -4.14 -22.52
C VAL A 85 -2.84 -5.05 -21.90
N ARG A 86 -2.39 -6.08 -22.62
CA ARG A 86 -1.30 -6.98 -22.16
C ARG A 86 0.03 -6.25 -22.04
N ALA A 87 0.35 -5.37 -22.98
CA ALA A 87 1.57 -4.57 -22.93
C ALA A 87 1.60 -3.65 -21.69
N TYR A 88 0.47 -3.00 -21.37
CA TYR A 88 0.36 -2.21 -20.13
C TYR A 88 0.52 -3.06 -18.89
N LEU A 89 -0.07 -4.27 -18.85
CA LEU A 89 0.10 -5.19 -17.73
C LEU A 89 1.59 -5.51 -17.48
N ILE A 90 2.31 -5.93 -18.52
CA ILE A 90 3.73 -6.28 -18.41
C ILE A 90 4.57 -5.08 -17.98
N ARG A 91 4.37 -3.91 -18.60
CA ARG A 91 5.08 -2.67 -18.23
C ARG A 91 4.81 -2.27 -16.78
N SER A 92 3.56 -2.40 -16.34
CA SER A 92 3.16 -2.10 -14.96
C SER A 92 3.85 -3.02 -13.96
N PHE A 93 3.90 -4.32 -14.26
CA PHE A 93 4.64 -5.29 -13.43
C PHE A 93 6.14 -5.02 -13.41
N MET A 94 6.75 -4.66 -14.54
CA MET A 94 8.16 -4.29 -14.60
C MET A 94 8.46 -3.05 -13.77
N ILE A 95 7.66 -1.99 -13.91
CA ILE A 95 7.83 -0.75 -13.14
C ILE A 95 7.63 -1.03 -11.65
N ALA A 96 6.60 -1.78 -11.27
CA ALA A 96 6.36 -2.17 -9.88
C ALA A 96 7.51 -3.00 -9.32
N GLY A 97 8.04 -3.96 -10.10
CA GLY A 97 9.15 -4.81 -9.69
C GLY A 97 10.45 -4.02 -9.51
N ILE A 98 10.77 -3.12 -10.44
CA ILE A 98 11.95 -2.25 -10.35
C ILE A 98 11.82 -1.30 -9.16
N ALA A 99 10.65 -0.67 -8.99
CA ALA A 99 10.39 0.21 -7.85
C ALA A 99 10.48 -0.54 -6.52
N GLY A 100 9.90 -1.73 -6.43
CA GLY A 100 9.97 -2.58 -5.23
C GLY A 100 11.41 -3.00 -4.90
N LEU A 101 12.18 -3.44 -5.89
CA LEU A 101 13.60 -3.76 -5.72
C LEU A 101 14.41 -2.52 -5.30
N ALA A 102 14.14 -1.36 -5.90
CA ALA A 102 14.78 -0.12 -5.51
C ALA A 102 14.46 0.25 -4.05
N LEU A 103 13.22 0.08 -3.60
CA LEU A 103 12.85 0.31 -2.20
C LEU A 103 13.60 -0.62 -1.23
N ILE A 104 13.76 -1.89 -1.58
CA ILE A 104 14.52 -2.86 -0.76
C ILE A 104 16.00 -2.45 -0.69
N ILE A 105 16.60 -2.13 -1.83
CA ILE A 105 18.02 -1.71 -1.89
C ILE A 105 18.24 -0.38 -1.15
N LEU A 106 17.29 0.55 -1.24
CA LEU A 106 17.35 1.88 -0.64
C LEU A 106 16.73 1.93 0.77
N GLN A 107 16.44 0.79 1.40
CA GLN A 107 15.73 0.76 2.69
C GLN A 107 16.48 1.57 3.78
N ARG A 108 17.82 1.46 3.83
CA ARG A 108 18.69 2.17 4.78
C ARG A 108 18.70 3.69 4.56
N PRO A 109 18.95 4.23 3.35
CA PRO A 109 18.87 5.67 3.13
C PRO A 109 17.45 6.22 3.31
N ILE A 110 16.40 5.45 2.98
CA ILE A 110 15.01 5.83 3.25
C ILE A 110 14.79 5.97 4.76
N MET A 111 15.23 4.99 5.55
CA MET A 111 15.14 5.04 7.01
C MET A 111 15.86 6.27 7.58
N TRP A 112 17.09 6.54 7.14
CA TRP A 112 17.83 7.71 7.60
C TRP A 112 17.10 9.02 7.28
N GLY A 113 16.58 9.15 6.06
CA GLY A 113 15.80 10.31 5.64
C GLY A 113 14.50 10.48 6.43
N THR A 114 13.76 9.39 6.69
CA THR A 114 12.50 9.46 7.43
C THR A 114 12.70 9.71 8.91
N VAL A 115 13.72 9.11 9.55
CA VAL A 115 14.09 9.40 10.95
C VAL A 115 14.54 10.85 11.10
N ALA A 116 15.28 11.41 10.14
CA ALA A 116 15.69 12.82 10.16
C ALA A 116 14.49 13.79 10.08
N ILE A 117 13.42 13.42 9.37
CA ILE A 117 12.21 14.24 9.22
C ILE A 117 11.25 14.07 10.41
N ILE A 118 11.04 12.83 10.86
CA ILE A 118 10.09 12.50 11.94
C ILE A 118 10.68 12.81 13.32
N ALA A 119 12.01 12.76 13.46
CA ALA A 119 12.74 12.96 14.72
C ALA A 119 12.17 12.15 15.92
N PRO A 120 12.04 10.82 15.80
CA PRO A 120 11.60 9.99 16.92
C PRO A 120 12.60 10.02 18.09
N SER A 121 12.14 9.70 19.30
CA SER A 121 13.03 9.57 20.47
C SER A 121 14.10 8.49 20.25
N GLU A 122 15.27 8.62 20.87
CA GLU A 122 16.41 7.70 20.67
C GLU A 122 16.04 6.22 20.83
N GLN A 123 15.19 5.90 21.80
CA GLN A 123 14.70 4.54 22.04
C GLN A 123 13.88 4.00 20.86
N VAL A 124 13.06 4.86 20.23
CA VAL A 124 12.23 4.48 19.08
C VAL A 124 13.06 4.39 17.81
N ALA A 125 14.06 5.25 17.63
CA ALA A 125 15.01 5.18 16.51
C ALA A 125 15.82 3.87 16.54
N ALA A 126 16.29 3.46 17.72
CA ALA A 126 17.05 2.20 17.89
C ALA A 126 16.19 0.96 17.59
N LEU A 127 14.92 0.96 18.01
CA LEU A 127 13.96 -0.12 17.70
C LEU A 127 13.57 -0.13 16.23
N ALA A 128 13.44 1.03 15.59
CA ALA A 128 13.15 1.13 14.17
C ALA A 128 14.29 0.56 13.30
N ASP A 129 15.55 0.63 13.73
CA ASP A 129 16.69 0.04 13.00
C ASP A 129 16.58 -1.48 12.84
N ALA A 130 15.85 -2.16 13.74
CA ALA A 130 15.61 -3.60 13.63
C ALA A 130 14.62 -3.96 12.51
N TYR A 131 13.88 -2.99 11.95
CA TYR A 131 12.92 -3.18 10.86
C TYR A 131 13.51 -2.93 9.46
N PHE A 132 14.75 -2.43 9.35
CA PHE A 132 15.43 -1.99 8.10
C PHE A 132 16.86 -2.54 7.97
#